data_AF-A0A355DBK4-F1
#
_entry.id   AF-A0A355DBK4-F1
#
_cell.length_a   1.000
_cell.length_b   1.000
_cell.length_c   1.000
_cell.angle_alpha   90.00
_cell.angle_beta   90.00
_cell.angle_gamma   90.00
#
_symmetry.space_group_name_H-M   'P 1'
#
loop_
_entity.id
_entity.type
_entity.pdbx_description
1 polymer ?
#
loop_
_entity_poly.entity_id
_entity_poly.type
_entity_poly.pdbx_seq_one_letter_code
_entity_poly.pdbx_strand_id
1 'polypeptide(L)' 'MSSSLEVPAPTGLDPFEHPSADDDTPREACGVFGIYAPGQPVAHLTYLGLYALQHRGQESAGMAVSDGETLTVVK' A
#
# COMPACT_ATOMS: atom_id res chain seq x y z
N MET A 1 14.48 28.57 52.68
CA MET A 1 14.14 27.17 53.01
C MET A 1 12.73 27.16 53.60
N SER A 2 11.72 27.07 52.74
CA SER A 2 10.35 26.77 53.14
C SER A 2 9.80 25.86 52.05
N SER A 3 9.40 24.67 52.47
CA SER A 3 8.96 23.56 51.64
C SER A 3 7.55 23.85 51.13
N SER A 4 7.41 24.07 49.84
CA SER A 4 6.13 23.91 49.16
C SER A 4 6.12 22.50 48.59
N LEU A 5 5.30 21.64 49.20
CA LEU A 5 4.90 20.37 48.61
C LEU A 5 4.08 20.68 47.35
N GLU A 6 4.72 20.61 46.18
CA GLU A 6 4.00 20.47 44.92
C GLU A 6 3.50 19.03 44.82
N VAL A 7 2.19 18.88 44.94
CA VAL A 7 1.46 17.65 44.65
C VAL A 7 1.73 17.30 43.19
N PRO A 8 2.15 16.06 42.85
CA PRO A 8 2.36 15.68 41.47
C PRO A 8 1.03 15.74 40.71
N ALA A 9 1.02 16.47 39.59
CA ALA A 9 -0.11 16.45 38.67
C ALA A 9 -0.39 15.00 38.22
N PRO A 10 -1.67 14.60 38.14
CA PRO A 10 -2.06 13.23 37.85
C PRO A 10 -1.52 12.79 36.49
N THR A 11 -1.04 11.55 36.46
CA THR A 11 -0.70 10.75 35.29
C THR A 11 -1.48 11.16 34.04
N GLY A 12 -0.80 11.83 33.11
CA GLY A 12 -1.20 11.94 31.71
C GLY A 12 -1.03 10.60 30.99
N LEU A 13 -1.74 9.58 31.49
CA LEU A 13 -2.13 8.42 30.72
C LEU A 13 -3.60 8.64 30.41
N ASP A 14 -3.86 9.52 29.47
CA ASP A 14 -5.11 9.44 28.75
C ASP A 14 -5.15 8.08 28.02
N PRO A 15 -6.18 7.25 28.19
CA PRO A 15 -6.28 5.95 27.51
C PRO A 15 -6.52 6.08 25.99
N PHE A 16 -6.50 7.31 25.48
CA PHE A 16 -6.88 7.70 24.13
C PHE A 16 -5.82 8.56 23.41
N GLU A 17 -4.61 8.78 23.97
CA GLU A 17 -3.46 9.24 23.17
C GLU A 17 -3.01 8.05 22.33
N HIS A 18 -3.69 7.89 21.21
CA HIS A 18 -3.14 7.19 20.08
C HIS A 18 -2.03 8.09 19.52
N PRO A 19 -0.76 7.64 19.46
CA PRO A 19 0.28 8.41 18.82
C PRO A 19 -0.19 8.84 17.44
N SER A 20 -0.27 10.14 17.28
CA SER A 20 -0.65 10.84 16.07
C SER A 20 0.30 10.46 14.92
N ALA A 21 -0.30 10.01 13.81
CA ALA A 21 0.09 10.39 12.46
C ALA A 21 1.60 10.37 12.11
N ASP A 22 2.25 9.23 12.27
CA ASP A 22 3.60 8.98 11.70
C ASP A 22 3.62 7.75 10.77
N ASP A 23 2.52 7.51 10.04
CA ASP A 23 2.52 6.59 8.88
C ASP A 23 2.46 7.36 7.54
N ASP A 24 2.81 8.65 7.56
CA ASP A 24 2.93 9.54 6.39
C ASP A 24 4.24 9.31 5.62
N THR A 25 5.00 8.28 5.99
CA THR A 25 6.14 7.83 5.21
C THR A 25 5.61 7.08 3.98
N PRO A 26 5.99 7.43 2.73
CA PRO A 26 5.62 6.65 1.55
C PRO A 26 6.06 5.20 1.73
N ARG A 27 5.11 4.31 2.05
CA ARG A 27 5.37 2.88 2.10
C ARG A 27 5.37 2.39 0.67
N GLU A 28 6.53 1.96 0.18
CA GLU A 28 6.64 1.25 -1.08
C GLU A 28 5.73 0.01 -1.02
N ALA A 29 4.61 0.05 -1.74
CA ALA A 29 3.64 -1.02 -1.78
C ALA A 29 3.37 -1.33 -3.24
N CYS A 30 3.86 -2.48 -3.73
CA CYS A 30 3.64 -2.89 -5.11
C CYS A 30 2.14 -3.03 -5.43
N GLY A 31 1.73 -2.56 -6.62
CA GLY A 31 0.38 -2.79 -7.13
C GLY A 31 0.24 -4.17 -7.77
N VAL A 32 -0.90 -4.83 -7.57
CA VAL A 32 -1.24 -6.11 -8.22
C VAL A 32 -2.56 -5.95 -8.96
N PHE A 33 -2.62 -6.47 -10.19
CA PHE A 33 -3.82 -6.51 -11.01
C PHE A 33 -4.01 -7.90 -11.62
N GLY A 34 -5.25 -8.37 -11.70
CA GLY A 34 -5.60 -9.65 -12.31
C GLY A 34 -6.96 -9.58 -12.99
N ILE A 35 -7.09 -10.25 -14.13
CA ILE A 35 -8.31 -10.29 -14.92
C ILE A 35 -8.52 -11.68 -15.53
N TYR A 36 -9.74 -12.17 -15.47
CA TYR A 36 -10.20 -13.33 -16.22
C TYR A 36 -11.39 -12.92 -17.08
N ALA A 37 -11.20 -12.88 -18.39
CA ALA A 37 -12.22 -12.45 -19.34
C ALA A 37 -12.06 -13.21 -20.67
N PRO A 38 -12.68 -14.39 -20.81
CA PRO A 38 -12.63 -15.17 -22.05
C PRO A 38 -13.10 -14.34 -23.26
N GLY A 39 -12.38 -14.45 -24.38
CA GLY A 39 -12.67 -13.71 -25.61
C GLY A 39 -12.33 -12.22 -25.59
N GLN A 40 -11.73 -11.71 -24.50
CA GLN A 40 -11.26 -10.33 -24.39
C GLN A 40 -9.73 -10.26 -24.48
N PRO A 41 -9.16 -9.10 -24.89
CA PRO A 41 -7.72 -8.90 -24.96
C PRO A 41 -7.11 -8.69 -23.57
N VAL A 42 -7.08 -9.74 -22.75
CA VAL A 42 -6.66 -9.71 -21.34
C VAL A 42 -5.24 -9.17 -21.13
N ALA A 43 -4.32 -9.33 -22.09
CA ALA A 43 -2.98 -8.74 -22.03
C ALA A 43 -3.04 -7.20 -22.04
N HIS A 44 -3.81 -6.60 -22.95
CA HIS A 44 -3.97 -5.15 -23.02
C HIS A 44 -4.72 -4.62 -21.79
N LEU A 45 -5.77 -5.31 -21.35
CA LEU A 45 -6.50 -4.91 -20.14
C LEU A 45 -5.63 -4.99 -18.88
N THR A 46 -4.75 -5.98 -18.79
CA THR A 46 -3.76 -6.11 -17.70
C THR A 46 -2.76 -4.97 -17.72
N TYR A 47 -2.25 -4.60 -18.89
CA TYR A 47 -1.39 -3.43 -19.05
C TYR A 47 -2.07 -2.13 -18.57
N LEU A 48 -3.32 -1.89 -18.98
CA LEU A 48 -4.07 -0.70 -18.53
C LEU A 48 -4.34 -0.71 -17.01
N GLY A 49 -4.63 -1.88 -16.44
CA GLY A 49 -4.79 -2.04 -15.00
C GLY A 49 -3.51 -1.73 -14.21
N LEU A 50 -2.37 -2.25 -14.66
CA LEU A 50 -1.06 -1.94 -14.08
C LEU A 50 -0.71 -0.46 -14.25
N TYR A 51 -1.00 0.13 -15.40
CA TYR A 51 -0.80 1.56 -15.66
C TYR A 51 -1.59 2.45 -14.69
N ALA A 52 -2.84 2.10 -14.41
CA ALA A 52 -3.64 2.81 -13.41
C ALA A 52 -3.03 2.74 -12.00
N LEU A 53 -2.28 1.67 -11.70
CA LEU A 53 -1.58 1.45 -10.43
C LEU A 53 -0.15 1.98 -10.41
N GLN A 54 0.34 2.65 -11.45
CA GLN A 54 1.74 3.12 -11.54
C GLN A 54 2.16 4.01 -10.37
N HIS A 55 1.22 4.73 -9.76
CA HIS A 55 1.47 5.54 -8.55
C HIS A 55 1.90 4.71 -7.31
N ARG A 56 1.75 3.38 -7.34
CA ARG A 56 2.16 2.42 -6.30
C ARG A 56 3.59 1.89 -6.47
N GLY A 57 4.19 2.06 -7.66
CA GLY A 57 5.56 1.62 -7.92
C GLY A 57 6.04 2.08 -9.28
N GLN A 58 7.20 2.76 -9.31
CA GLN A 58 7.75 3.38 -10.52
C GLN A 58 8.94 2.60 -11.12
N GLU A 59 9.48 1.64 -10.38
CA GLU A 59 10.76 1.01 -10.71
C GLU A 59 10.64 -0.10 -11.75
N SER A 60 9.55 -0.87 -11.69
CA SER A 60 9.24 -1.87 -12.71
C SER A 60 7.79 -2.34 -12.62
N ALA A 61 7.31 -2.91 -13.72
CA ALA A 61 6.06 -3.67 -13.78
C ALA A 61 6.35 -5.04 -14.42
N GLY A 62 5.34 -5.88 -14.53
CA GLY A 62 5.41 -7.14 -15.27
C GLY A 62 4.05 -7.83 -15.25
N MET A 63 3.80 -8.67 -16.25
CA MET A 63 2.56 -9.43 -16.36
C MET A 63 2.79 -10.82 -16.95
N ALA A 64 1.94 -11.75 -16.54
CA ALA A 64 1.85 -13.09 -17.10
C ALA A 64 0.42 -13.31 -17.58
N VAL A 65 0.24 -13.78 -18.81
CA VAL A 65 -1.06 -13.94 -19.46
C VAL A 65 -1.12 -15.30 -20.13
N SER A 66 -2.27 -15.96 -20.06
CA SER A 66 -2.46 -17.29 -20.67
C SER A 66 -3.64 -17.30 -21.64
N ASP A 67 -3.49 -18.05 -22.73
CA ASP A 67 -4.55 -18.41 -23.68
C ASP A 67 -5.18 -19.78 -23.39
N GLY A 68 -4.76 -20.44 -22.30
CA GLY A 68 -5.20 -21.79 -21.92
C GLY A 68 -4.27 -22.92 -22.36
N GLU A 69 -3.35 -22.66 -23.29
CA GLU A 69 -2.33 -23.61 -23.74
C GLU A 69 -0.93 -23.16 -23.35
N THR A 70 -0.67 -21.86 -23.46
CA THR A 70 0.62 -21.22 -23.23
C THR A 70 0.51 -20.13 -22.17
N LEU A 71 1.65 -19.82 -21.54
CA LEU A 71 1.81 -18.69 -20.63
C LEU A 71 2.86 -17.75 -21.21
N THR A 72 2.45 -16.54 -21.56
CA THR A 72 3.34 -15.46 -22.02
C THR A 72 3.65 -14.54 -20.85
N VAL A 73 4.94 -14.26 -20.62
CA VAL A 73 5.40 -13.41 -19.51
C VAL A 73 6.27 -12.28 -20.05
N VAL A 74 6.01 -11.05 -19.59
CA VAL A 74 6.79 -9.85 -19.92
C VAL A 74 7.04 -9.01 -18.66
N LYS A 75 8.16 -8.30 -18.62
CA LYS A 75 8.54 -7.37 -17.55
C LYS A 75 8.88 -6.02 -18.16
#